data_AF-A0A3M0XGY9-F1
#
_entry.id   AF-A0A3M0XGY9-F1
#
_cell.length_a   1.000
_cell.length_b   1.000
_cell.length_c   1.000
_cell.angle_alpha   90.00
_cell.angle_beta   90.00
_cell.angle_gamma   90.00
#
_symmetry.space_group_name_H-M   'P 1'
#
loop_
_entity.id
_entity.type
_entity.pdbx_description
1 polymer ?
#
loop_
_entity_poly.entity_id
_entity_poly.type
_entity_poly.pdbx_seq_one_letter_code
_entity_poly.pdbx_strand_id
1 'polypeptide(L)' 'MSLARVFRENPERRYIMFGGKGGLGKTTFSAATAFWLAQQGKKVLVFSVDPQASLSDIFQRDIFGKGAVE' A
#
# COMPACT_ATOMS: atom_id res chain seq x y z
N MET A 1 14.33 -4.47 13.93
CA MET A 1 14.21 -5.21 12.65
C MET A 1 13.54 -4.29 11.64
N SER A 2 14.08 -4.11 10.42
CA SER A 2 13.49 -3.20 9.40
C SER A 2 12.71 -3.96 8.34
N LEU A 3 11.66 -3.35 7.78
CA LEU A 3 10.88 -3.93 6.68
C LEU A 3 11.75 -4.24 5.45
N ALA A 4 12.71 -3.36 5.13
CA ALA A 4 13.65 -3.57 4.03
C ALA A 4 14.52 -4.83 4.21
N ARG A 5 14.88 -5.18 5.46
CA ARG A 5 15.57 -6.44 5.74
C ARG A 5 14.65 -7.64 5.50
N VAL A 6 13.43 -7.59 6.04
CA VAL A 6 12.43 -8.65 5.88
C VAL A 6 12.15 -8.94 4.40
N PHE A 7 12.03 -7.91 3.55
CA PHE A 7 11.77 -8.10 2.12
C PHE A 7 12.97 -8.65 1.33
N ARG A 8 14.22 -8.37 1.78
CA ARG A 8 15.42 -8.98 1.17
C ARG A 8 15.58 -10.44 1.55
N GLU A 9 15.23 -10.79 2.79
CA GLU A 9 15.29 -12.17 3.29
C GLU A 9 14.14 -13.05 2.75
N ASN A 10 13.07 -12.44 2.22
CA ASN A 10 11.89 -13.15 1.68
C ASN A 10 11.51 -12.58 0.29
N PRO A 11 12.36 -12.76 -0.73
CA PRO A 11 12.18 -12.11 -2.05
C PRO A 11 10.92 -12.55 -2.79
N GLU A 12 10.44 -13.77 -2.54
CA GLU A 12 9.22 -14.36 -3.11
C GLU A 12 7.91 -13.85 -2.47
N ARG A 13 7.98 -13.02 -1.43
CA ARG A 13 6.79 -12.47 -0.77
C ARG A 13 5.91 -11.70 -1.77
N ARG A 14 4.68 -12.18 -1.98
CA ARG A 14 3.69 -11.56 -2.87
C ARG A 14 2.64 -10.71 -2.16
N TYR A 15 2.35 -11.03 -0.90
CA TYR A 15 1.30 -10.37 -0.12
C TYR A 15 1.89 -9.70 1.12
N ILE A 16 1.52 -8.44 1.32
CA ILE A 16 1.92 -7.62 2.47
C ILE A 16 0.65 -6.96 2.98
N MET A 17 0.33 -7.17 4.26
CA MET A 17 -0.88 -6.63 4.90
C MET A 17 -0.48 -5.87 6.16
N PHE A 18 -1.01 -4.66 6.31
CA PHE A 18 -0.85 -3.85 7.51
C PHE A 18 -2.16 -3.85 8.31
N GLY A 19 -2.19 -4.61 9.40
CA GLY A 19 -3.34 -4.74 10.30
C GLY A 19 -3.15 -4.00 11.63
N GLY A 20 -4.26 -3.71 12.31
CA GLY A 20 -4.26 -3.02 13.62
C GLY A 20 -5.47 -2.11 13.83
N LYS A 21 -5.57 -1.51 15.02
CA LYS A 21 -6.64 -0.56 15.38
C LYS A 21 -6.70 0.65 14.43
N GLY A 22 -7.82 1.40 14.47
CA GLY A 22 -7.97 2.67 13.77
C GLY A 22 -6.90 3.68 14.18
N GLY A 23 -6.47 4.55 13.25
CA GLY A 23 -5.51 5.62 13.55
C GLY A 23 -4.02 5.21 13.65
N LEU A 24 -3.67 3.92 13.56
CA LEU A 24 -2.27 3.46 13.68
C LEU A 24 -1.41 3.64 12.40
N GLY A 25 -1.92 4.32 11.36
CA GLY A 25 -1.16 4.62 10.14
C GLY A 25 -1.09 3.48 9.10
N LYS A 26 -1.98 2.48 9.16
CA LYS A 26 -1.99 1.32 8.23
C LYS A 26 -1.98 1.72 6.75
N THR A 27 -2.82 2.69 6.38
CA THR A 27 -2.93 3.18 4.99
C THR A 27 -1.65 3.89 4.56
N THR A 28 -1.07 4.70 5.45
CA THR A 28 0.22 5.37 5.23
C THR A 28 1.35 4.37 5.03
N PHE A 29 1.47 3.36 5.89
CA PHE A 29 2.48 2.32 5.75
C PHE A 29 2.29 1.47 4.48
N SER A 30 1.04 1.17 4.11
CA SER A 30 0.71 0.46 2.87
C SER A 30 1.14 1.26 1.64
N ALA A 31 0.79 2.55 1.57
CA ALA A 31 1.17 3.45 0.48
C ALA A 31 2.69 3.63 0.38
N ALA A 32 3.37 3.89 1.50
CA ALA A 32 4.83 4.07 1.53
C ALA A 32 5.57 2.79 1.13
N THR A 33 5.12 1.63 1.60
CA THR A 33 5.70 0.34 1.25
C THR A 33 5.50 0.03 -0.24
N ALA A 34 4.31 0.29 -0.77
CA ALA A 34 4.02 0.09 -2.18
C ALA A 34 4.86 0.99 -3.08
N PHE A 35 4.98 2.27 -2.72
CA PHE A 35 5.82 3.23 -3.43
C PHE A 35 7.29 2.81 -3.41
N TRP A 36 7.83 2.43 -2.25
CA TRP A 36 9.21 1.96 -2.13
C TRP A 36 9.46 0.71 -2.99
N LEU A 37 8.57 -0.29 -2.96
CA LEU A 37 8.69 -1.51 -3.79
C LEU A 37 8.61 -1.19 -5.29
N ALA A 38 7.75 -0.25 -5.69
CA ALA A 38 7.66 0.20 -7.07
C ALA A 38 8.95 0.90 -7.54
N GLN A 39 9.57 1.72 -6.68
CA GLN A 39 10.89 2.31 -6.96
C GLN A 39 12.00 1.26 -7.13
N GLN A 40 11.84 0.06 -6.55
CA GLN A 40 12.75 -1.07 -6.78
C GLN A 40 12.41 -1.88 -8.06
N GLY A 41 11.52 -1.37 -8.93
CA GLY A 41 11.15 -2.02 -10.19
C GLY A 41 10.08 -3.11 -10.07
N LYS A 42 9.46 -3.30 -8.90
CA LYS A 42 8.38 -4.28 -8.75
C LYS A 42 7.06 -3.72 -9.30
N LYS A 43 6.25 -4.57 -9.94
CA LYS A 43 4.84 -4.27 -10.23
C LYS A 43 4.03 -4.48 -8.95
N VAL A 44 3.42 -3.42 -8.45
CA VAL A 44 2.74 -3.41 -7.14
C VAL A 44 1.29 -2.95 -7.32
N LEU A 45 0.37 -3.69 -6.72
CA LEU A 45 -1.00 -3.26 -6.47
C LEU A 45 -1.10 -2.86 -5.00
N VAL A 46 -1.60 -1.65 -4.73
CA VAL A 46 -1.96 -1.20 -3.38
C VAL A 46 -3.43 -0.86 -3.35
N PHE A 47 -4.12 -1.33 -2.30
CA PHE A 47 -5.51 -1.02 -2.05
C PHE A 47 -5.72 -0.86 -0.54
N SER A 48 -6.78 -0.14 -0.17
CA SER A 48 -7.23 0.00 1.21
C SER A 48 -8.65 -0.53 1.31
N VAL A 49 -8.95 -1.20 2.41
CA VAL A 49 -10.32 -1.59 2.79
C VAL A 49 -10.96 -0.58 3.74
N ASP A 50 -10.24 0.49 4.07
CA ASP A 50 -10.77 1.62 4.83
C ASP A 50 -11.81 2.36 3.98
N PRO A 51 -13.02 2.63 4.50
CA PRO A 51 -14.02 3.42 3.77
C PRO A 51 -13.55 4.85 3.48
N GLN A 52 -12.57 5.38 4.20
CA GLN A 52 -12.01 6.70 3.93
C GLN A 52 -11.12 6.70 2.67
N ALA A 53 -11.19 7.77 1.88
CA ALA A 53 -10.39 7.98 0.67
C ALA A 53 -8.89 8.29 0.96
N SER A 54 -8.32 7.73 2.02
CA SER A 54 -6.99 8.11 2.52
C SER A 54 -5.86 7.86 1.51
N LEU A 55 -5.99 6.86 0.62
CA LEU A 55 -4.99 6.67 -0.44
C LEU A 55 -5.00 7.85 -1.42
N SER A 56 -6.18 8.31 -1.85
CA SER A 56 -6.32 9.46 -2.75
C SER A 56 -5.67 10.71 -2.16
N ASP A 57 -5.89 10.93 -0.86
CA ASP A 57 -5.27 12.04 -0.15
C ASP A 57 -3.74 11.92 -0.11
N ILE A 58 -3.20 10.73 0.20
CA ILE A 58 -1.75 10.48 0.27
C ILE A 58 -1.07 10.69 -1.08
N PHE A 59 -1.66 10.18 -2.16
CA PHE A 59 -1.09 10.31 -3.50
C PHE A 59 -1.49 11.60 -4.21
N GLN A 60 -2.33 12.43 -3.58
CA GLN A 60 -2.90 13.66 -4.16
C GLN A 60 -3.47 13.44 -5.55
N ARG A 61 -4.15 12.31 -5.74
CA ARG A 61 -4.73 11.87 -7.01
C ARG A 61 -6.04 11.17 -6.74
N ASP A 62 -6.99 11.31 -7.67
CA ASP A 62 -8.19 10.49 -7.65
C ASP A 62 -7.83 9.05 -8.07
N ILE A 63 -7.69 8.18 -7.06
CA ILE A 63 -7.40 6.74 -7.23
C ILE A 63 -8.61 5.89 -6.83
N PHE A 64 -9.70 6.53 -6.41
CA PHE A 64 -10.93 5.81 -6.14
C PHE A 64 -11.36 5.21 -7.47
N GLY A 65 -11.51 3.89 -7.50
CA GLY A 65 -11.96 3.20 -8.69
C GLY A 65 -13.32 3.76 -9.09
N LYS A 66 -13.34 4.60 -10.13
CA LYS A 66 -14.47 4.61 -11.04
C LYS A 66 -14.43 3.22 -11.66
N GLY A 67 -15.02 2.21 -11.00
CA GLY A 67 -15.32 0.94 -11.66
C GLY A 67 -16.01 1.23 -13.00
N ALA A 68 -16.00 0.28 -13.94
CA ALA A 68 -16.63 0.47 -15.25
C ALA A 68 -17.95 1.24 -15.09
N VAL A 69 -17.96 2.50 -15.54
CA VAL A 69 -19.14 3.34 -15.53
C VAL A 69 -19.88 2.89 -16.78
N GLU A 70 -20.83 1.96 -16.60
CA GLU A 70 -21.87 1.72 -17.61
C GLU A 70 -22.78 2.95 -17.70
#